data_AF-A0A5E4UE63-F1
#
_entry.id   AF-A0A5E4UE63-F1
#
_cell.length_a   1.000
_cell.length_b   1.000
_cell.length_c   1.000
_cell.angle_alpha   90.00
_cell.angle_beta   90.00
_cell.angle_gamma   90.00
#
_symmetry.space_group_name_H-M   'P 1'
#
loop_
_entity.id
_entity.type
_entity.pdbx_description
1 polymer ?
#
loop_
_entity_poly.entity_id
_entity_poly.type
_entity_poly.pdbx_seq_one_letter_code
_entity_poly.pdbx_strand_id
1 'polypeptide(L)'
;MENQHKRIAGYRDLTEDEISLMNEVKTKAVEVGALVETLRGRLPAFKIDGEPVQVGDQTLVAVSDEAYETDRWLTIGQDHLQQGFMALTRAVARPTTF
;
A
#
# COMPACT_ATOMS: atom_id res chain seq x y z
N MET A 1 -22.48 -17.78 -10.46
CA MET A 1 -23.20 -16.70 -9.74
C MET A 1 -23.43 -15.61 -10.75
N GLU A 2 -24.69 -15.20 -10.95
CA GLU A 2 -25.13 -14.23 -11.95
C GLU A 2 -24.31 -12.93 -11.89
N ASN A 3 -23.86 -12.49 -13.07
CA ASN A 3 -23.05 -11.30 -13.31
C ASN A 3 -23.63 -10.06 -12.60
N GLN A 4 -23.13 -9.75 -11.41
CA GLN A 4 -23.49 -8.58 -10.63
C GLN A 4 -22.75 -7.31 -11.13
N HIS A 5 -22.59 -7.16 -12.45
CA HIS A 5 -22.14 -5.91 -13.05
C HIS A 5 -23.34 -4.98 -13.26
N LYS A 6 -24.04 -4.65 -12.17
CA LYS A 6 -24.97 -3.52 -12.20
C LYS A 6 -24.11 -2.26 -12.26
N ARG A 7 -24.23 -1.56 -13.40
CA ARG A 7 -23.58 -0.27 -13.72
C ARG A 7 -23.49 0.62 -12.48
N ILE A 8 -22.28 0.77 -11.95
CA ILE A 8 -21.98 1.86 -11.02
C ILE A 8 -21.73 3.09 -11.91
N ALA A 9 -22.41 4.20 -11.63
CA ALA A 9 -22.23 5.43 -12.39
C ALA A 9 -20.74 5.82 -12.45
N GLY A 10 -20.23 6.15 -13.64
CA GLY A 10 -18.82 6.50 -13.88
C GLY A 10 -17.91 5.36 -14.38
N TYR A 11 -18.41 4.12 -14.38
CA TYR A 11 -17.66 2.96 -14.89
C TYR A 11 -18.32 2.37 -16.14
N ARG A 12 -17.47 1.99 -17.10
CA ARG A 12 -17.86 1.17 -18.26
C ARG A 12 -18.03 -0.29 -17.85
N ASP A 13 -18.72 -1.06 -18.69
CA ASP A 13 -18.75 -2.51 -18.56
C ASP A 13 -17.38 -3.11 -18.95
N LEU A 14 -16.96 -4.13 -18.19
CA LEU A 14 -15.72 -4.87 -18.43
C LEU A 14 -16.03 -6.15 -19.19
N THR A 15 -15.16 -6.54 -20.11
CA THR A 15 -15.19 -7.87 -20.71
C THR A 15 -14.69 -8.92 -19.72
N GLU A 16 -14.94 -10.20 -19.99
CA GLU A 16 -14.42 -11.30 -19.17
C GLU A 16 -12.88 -11.28 -19.09
N ASP A 17 -12.20 -10.99 -20.20
CA ASP A 17 -10.75 -10.85 -20.25
C ASP A 17 -10.26 -9.72 -19.32
N GLU A 18 -10.98 -8.60 -19.28
CA GLU A 18 -10.62 -7.46 -18.43
C GLU A 18 -10.91 -7.72 -16.95
N ILE A 19 -11.96 -8.49 -16.65
CA ILE A 19 -12.22 -8.98 -15.29
C ILE A 19 -11.09 -9.93 -14.86
N SER A 20 -10.63 -10.79 -15.77
CA SER A 20 -9.48 -11.67 -15.52
C SER A 20 -8.22 -10.86 -15.19
N LEU A 21 -7.88 -9.86 -16.02
CA LEU A 21 -6.76 -8.95 -15.78
C LEU A 21 -6.90 -8.21 -14.44
N MET A 22 -8.11 -7.71 -14.11
CA MET A 22 -8.38 -7.07 -12.83
C MET A 22 -8.09 -7.99 -11.64
N ASN A 23 -8.49 -9.26 -11.73
CA ASN A 23 -8.26 -10.25 -10.68
C ASN A 23 -6.79 -10.65 -10.57
N GLU A 24 -6.07 -10.70 -11.69
CA GLU A 24 -4.62 -10.93 -11.71
C GLU A 24 -3.88 -9.80 -10.97
N VAL A 25 -4.19 -8.54 -11.29
CA VAL A 25 -3.63 -7.36 -10.60
C VAL A 25 -3.88 -7.43 -9.09
N LYS A 26 -5.12 -7.77 -8.68
CA LYS A 26 -5.48 -7.91 -7.26
C LYS A 26 -4.75 -9.06 -6.57
N THR A 27 -4.57 -10.18 -7.26
CA THR A 27 -3.83 -11.34 -6.73
C THR A 27 -2.39 -10.93 -6.42
N LYS A 28 -1.73 -10.23 -7.36
CA LYS A 28 -0.38 -9.72 -7.16
C LYS A 28 -0.29 -8.67 -6.06
N ALA A 29 -1.29 -7.80 -5.92
CA ALA A 29 -1.37 -6.86 -4.81
C ALA A 29 -1.42 -7.57 -3.44
N VAL A 30 -2.18 -8.66 -3.33
CA VAL A 30 -2.25 -9.46 -2.10
C VAL A 30 -0.90 -10.15 -1.81
N GLU A 31 -0.27 -10.76 -2.81
CA GLU A 31 1.06 -11.37 -2.66
C GLU A 31 2.12 -10.37 -2.18
N VAL A 32 2.13 -9.16 -2.78
CA VAL A 32 3.05 -8.09 -2.38
C VAL A 32 2.73 -7.57 -0.98
N GLY A 33 1.45 -7.44 -0.61
CA GLY A 33 1.07 -7.08 0.76
C GLY A 33 1.60 -8.09 1.79
N ALA A 34 1.51 -9.39 1.52
CA ALA A 34 2.07 -10.42 2.38
C ALA A 34 3.61 -10.34 2.49
N LEU A 35 4.29 -9.95 1.41
CA LEU A 35 5.73 -9.69 1.44
C LEU A 35 6.06 -8.47 2.33
N VAL A 36 5.31 -7.37 2.22
CA VAL A 36 5.49 -6.18 3.07
C VAL A 36 5.33 -6.54 4.54
N GLU A 37 4.32 -7.32 4.92
CA GLU A 37 4.15 -7.79 6.30
C GLU A 37 5.30 -8.69 6.76
N THR A 38 5.80 -9.55 5.87
CA THR A 38 6.99 -10.37 6.17
C THR A 38 8.22 -9.51 6.42
N LEU A 39 8.44 -8.46 5.63
CA LEU A 39 9.55 -7.52 5.83
C LEU A 39 9.36 -6.74 7.14
N ARG A 40 8.17 -6.23 7.41
CA ARG A 40 7.82 -5.51 8.65
C ARG A 40 8.09 -6.34 9.90
N GLY A 41 7.82 -7.66 9.85
CA GLY A 41 8.06 -8.57 10.97
C GLY A 41 9.52 -9.00 11.15
N ARG A 42 10.40 -8.81 10.15
CA ARG A 42 11.80 -9.29 10.17
C ARG A 42 12.82 -8.17 10.28
N LEU A 43 12.48 -6.97 9.85
CA LEU A 43 13.38 -5.81 9.87
C LEU A 43 13.29 -5.04 11.19
N PRO A 44 14.31 -4.23 11.53
CA PRO A 44 14.24 -3.34 12.69
C PRO A 44 13.00 -2.46 12.67
N ALA A 45 12.13 -2.61 13.67
CA ALA A 45 10.92 -1.82 13.78
C ALA A 45 11.23 -0.43 14.34
N PHE A 46 10.65 0.62 13.75
CA PHE A 46 10.62 1.94 14.36
C PHE A 46 9.88 1.86 15.69
N LYS A 47 10.58 2.20 16.78
CA LYS A 47 10.02 2.25 18.13
C LYS A 47 10.39 3.58 18.75
N ILE A 48 9.42 4.18 19.43
CA ILE A 48 9.62 5.33 20.31
C ILE A 48 9.81 4.75 21.71
N ASP A 49 10.99 4.17 21.95
CA ASP A 49 11.37 3.54 23.22
C ASP A 49 12.62 4.18 23.85
N GLY A 50 13.14 5.27 23.27
CA GLY A 50 14.17 6.07 23.88
C GLY A 50 13.68 6.79 25.14
N GLU A 51 14.60 7.03 26.07
CA GLU A 51 14.33 7.85 27.24
C GLU A 51 13.95 9.28 26.81
N PRO A 52 12.84 9.85 27.32
CA PRO A 52 12.49 11.23 27.04
C PRO A 52 13.56 12.18 27.55
N VAL A 53 14.09 13.02 26.66
CA VAL A 53 15.07 14.06 26.99
C VAL A 53 14.41 15.43 26.88
N GLN A 54 14.46 16.20 27.96
CA GLN A 54 13.96 17.57 27.95
C GLN A 54 15.00 18.50 27.31
N VAL A 55 14.59 19.25 26.29
CA VAL A 55 15.40 20.28 25.61
C VAL A 55 14.58 21.56 25.54
N GLY A 56 14.83 22.49 26.47
CA GLY A 56 14.01 23.69 26.62
C GLY A 56 12.57 23.32 27.00
N ASP A 57 11.60 23.79 26.21
CA ASP A 57 10.17 23.49 26.33
C ASP A 57 9.76 22.23 25.53
N GLN A 58 10.70 21.56 24.86
CA GLN A 58 10.45 20.36 24.06
C GLN A 58 10.87 19.09 24.81
N THR A 59 10.11 18.02 24.61
CA THR A 59 10.47 16.66 25.02
C THR A 59 10.82 15.87 23.75
N LEU A 60 12.07 15.41 23.67
CA LEU A 60 12.58 14.63 22.54
C LEU A 60 12.71 13.17 22.95
N VAL A 61 12.49 12.26 22.02
CA VAL A 61 12.78 10.82 22.20
C VAL A 61 13.76 10.42 21.11
N ALA A 62 14.88 9.84 21.52
CA ALA A 62 15.87 9.33 20.57
C ALA A 62 15.32 8.09 19.87
N VAL A 63 15.54 8.02 18.56
CA VAL A 63 15.27 6.83 17.75
C VAL A 63 16.59 6.42 17.09
N SER A 64 16.82 5.13 16.94
CA SER A 64 18.00 4.66 16.21
C SER A 64 17.90 4.99 14.72
N ASP A 65 19.02 5.43 14.14
CA ASP A 65 19.14 5.77 12.71
C ASP A 65 18.75 4.58 11.81
N GLU A 66 19.19 3.38 12.20
CA GLU A 66 18.86 2.14 11.49
C GLU A 66 17.35 1.84 11.47
N ALA A 67 16.64 2.00 12.60
CA ALA A 67 15.21 1.75 12.66
C ALA A 67 14.42 2.82 11.90
N TYR A 68 14.85 4.07 11.98
CA TYR A 68 14.26 5.17 11.21
C TYR A 68 14.42 4.96 9.71
N GLU A 69 15.63 4.69 9.22
CA GLU A 69 15.87 4.45 7.79
C GLU A 69 15.11 3.22 7.30
N THR A 70 15.09 2.14 8.08
CA THR A 70 14.35 0.91 7.74
C THR A 70 12.86 1.18 7.55
N ASP A 71 12.21 1.84 8.52
CA ASP A 71 10.77 2.12 8.47
C ASP A 71 10.44 3.11 7.34
N ARG A 72 11.28 4.12 7.14
CA ARG A 72 11.14 5.08 6.04
C ARG A 72 11.15 4.39 4.68
N TRP A 73 12.15 3.54 4.41
CA TRP A 73 12.24 2.84 3.13
C TRP A 73 11.15 1.78 2.94
N LEU A 74 10.73 1.10 4.01
CA LEU A 74 9.61 0.16 3.96
C LEU A 74 8.30 0.88 3.60
N THR A 75 8.04 2.03 4.23
CA THR A 75 6.86 2.85 3.98
C THR A 75 6.83 3.39 2.55
N ILE A 76 7.96 3.95 2.07
CA ILE A 76 8.09 4.42 0.68
C ILE A 76 7.81 3.28 -0.30
N GLY A 77 8.38 2.10 -0.06
CA GLY A 77 8.15 0.93 -0.91
C GLY A 77 6.68 0.51 -0.92
N GLN A 78 6.06 0.41 0.25
CA GLN A 78 4.64 0.07 0.39
C GLN A 78 3.74 1.07 -0.35
N ASP A 79 3.93 2.36 -0.14
CA ASP A 79 3.09 3.41 -0.74
C ASP A 79 3.19 3.42 -2.26
N HIS A 80 4.41 3.33 -2.81
CA HIS A 80 4.60 3.28 -4.27
C HIS A 80 4.00 2.01 -4.88
N LEU A 81 4.12 0.86 -4.23
CA LEU A 81 3.52 -0.39 -4.70
C LEU A 81 1.99 -0.31 -4.66
N GLN A 82 1.41 0.19 -3.57
CA GLN A 82 -0.04 0.39 -3.44
C GLN A 82 -0.56 1.35 -4.51
N GLN A 83 0.09 2.50 -4.68
CA GLN A 83 -0.25 3.46 -5.73
C GLN A 83 -0.12 2.83 -7.13
N GLY A 84 0.93 2.05 -7.36
CA GLY A 84 1.13 1.31 -8.60
C GLY A 84 -0.02 0.35 -8.89
N PHE A 85 -0.44 -0.46 -7.92
CA PHE A 85 -1.59 -1.37 -8.07
C PHE A 85 -2.91 -0.62 -8.28
N MET A 86 -3.12 0.52 -7.62
CA MET A 86 -4.28 1.39 -7.88
C MET A 86 -4.27 1.93 -9.31
N ALA A 87 -3.11 2.39 -9.80
CA ALA A 87 -2.95 2.88 -11.16
C ALA A 87 -3.20 1.79 -12.21
N LEU A 88 -2.66 0.57 -11.99
CA LEU A 88 -2.90 -0.59 -12.86
C LEU A 88 -4.38 -1.00 -12.87
N THR A 89 -5.02 -1.07 -11.70
CA THR A 89 -6.47 -1.33 -11.57
C THR A 89 -7.26 -0.30 -12.36
N ARG A 90 -6.91 0.99 -12.24
CA ARG A 90 -7.56 2.07 -13.00
C ARG A 90 -7.34 1.96 -14.50
N ALA A 91 -6.15 1.54 -14.94
CA ALA A 91 -5.82 1.31 -16.34
C ALA A 91 -6.70 0.21 -16.96
N VAL A 92 -6.97 -0.87 -16.22
CA VAL A 92 -7.94 -1.91 -16.64
C VAL A 92 -9.36 -1.36 -16.63
N ALA A 93 -9.74 -0.62 -15.58
CA ALA A 93 -11.10 -0.10 -15.42
C ALA A 93 -11.49 0.90 -16.54
N ARG A 94 -10.55 1.72 -17.04
CA ARG A 94 -10.79 2.81 -18.01
C ARG A 94 -12.06 3.62 -17.65
N PRO A 95 -12.09 4.29 -16.47
CA PRO A 95 -13.25 5.05 -16.04
C PRO A 95 -13.54 6.20 -17.02
N THR A 96 -14.81 6.56 -17.15
CA THR A 96 -15.25 7.63 -18.08
C THR A 96 -15.32 9.01 -17.44
N THR A 97 -15.03 9.09 -16.14
CA THR A 97 -15.00 10.32 -15.36
C THR A 97 -13.66 10.44 -14.62
N PHE A 98 -13.33 11.67 -14.21
CA PHE A 98 -12.13 11.94 -13.41
C PHE A 98 -12.24 11.29 -12.03
#